data_AF-A0A429XTU5-F1
#
_entry.id   AF-A0A429XTU5-F1
#
_cell.length_a   1.000
_cell.length_b   1.000
_cell.length_c   1.000
_cell.angle_alpha   90.00
_cell.angle_beta   90.00
_cell.angle_gamma   90.00
#
_symmetry.space_group_name_H-M   'P 1'
#
loop_
_entity.id
_entity.type
_entity.pdbx_description
1 polymer ?
#
loop_
_entity_poly.entity_id
_entity_poly.type
_entity_poly.pdbx_seq_one_letter_code
_entity_poly.pdbx_strand_id
1 'polypeptide(L)' 'MKGIVPLNDAVESVEKQLLETAIARYKTSRKIAAALKVNQTTVIRKLKKYGLSTKGKSLFAE' A
#
# COMPACT_ATOMS: atom_id res chain seq x y z
N MET A 1 5.02 -25.63 17.46
CA MET A 1 4.03 -24.57 17.20
C MET A 1 4.72 -23.42 16.45
N LYS A 2 4.50 -23.26 15.15
CA LYS A 2 4.84 -22.02 14.44
C LYS A 2 3.54 -21.50 13.84
N GLY A 3 2.80 -20.71 14.60
CA GLY A 3 1.41 -20.37 14.24
C GLY A 3 1.00 -18.93 14.51
N ILE A 4 1.88 -18.08 15.05
CA ILE A 4 1.57 -16.68 15.30
C ILE A 4 2.52 -15.86 14.44
N VAL A 5 1.95 -15.22 13.42
CA VAL A 5 2.65 -14.18 12.67
C VAL A 5 2.82 -12.99 13.60
N PRO A 6 4.02 -12.40 13.72
CA PRO A 6 4.22 -11.18 14.47
C PRO A 6 3.20 -10.12 14.07
N LEU A 7 2.65 -9.38 15.04
CA LEU A 7 1.61 -8.38 14.80
C LEU A 7 2.04 -7.38 13.70
N ASN A 8 3.30 -6.97 13.72
CA ASN A 8 3.86 -6.06 12.74
C ASN A 8 3.75 -6.62 11.31
N ASP A 9 4.12 -7.89 11.11
CA ASP A 9 4.08 -8.52 9.79
C ASP A 9 2.65 -8.69 9.29
N ALA A 10 1.71 -9.02 10.19
CA ALA A 10 0.30 -9.12 9.86
C ALA A 10 -0.28 -7.76 9.43
N VAL A 11 0.03 -6.70 10.18
CA VAL A 11 -0.38 -5.33 9.85
C VAL A 11 0.22 -4.87 8.52
N GLU A 12 1.50 -5.14 8.28
CA GLU A 12 2.16 -4.77 7.01
C GLU A 12 1.56 -5.50 5.82
N SER A 13 1.27 -6.80 5.95
CA SER A 13 0.61 -7.59 4.91
C SER A 13 -0.76 -7.04 4.55
N VAL A 14 -1.60 -6.77 5.54
CA VAL A 14 -2.95 -6.21 5.31
C VAL A 14 -2.86 -4.81 4.70
N GLU A 15 -1.93 -3.99 5.19
CA GLU A 15 -1.73 -2.65 4.67
C GLU A 15 -1.30 -2.65 3.19
N LYS A 16 -0.38 -3.54 2.82
CA LYS A 16 0.05 -3.71 1.42
C LYS A 16 -1.12 -4.13 0.53
N GLN A 17 -1.92 -5.11 0.95
CA GLN A 17 -3.09 -5.59 0.20
C GLN A 17 -4.14 -4.48 -0.02
N LEU A 18 -4.39 -3.66 1.02
CA LEU A 18 -5.30 -2.52 0.90
C LEU A 18 -4.79 -1.48 -0.09
N LEU A 19 -3.49 -1.19 -0.08
CA LEU A 19 -2.87 -0.25 -1.02
C LEU A 19 -2.93 -0.79 -2.45
N GLU A 20 -2.62 -2.06 -2.68
CA GLU A 20 -2.72 -2.71 -4.00
C GLU A 20 -4.15 -2.66 -4.56
N THR A 21 -5.13 -3.00 -3.73
CA THR A 21 -6.56 -2.93 -4.09
C THR A 21 -6.97 -1.49 -4.41
N ALA A 22 -6.52 -0.53 -3.61
CA ALA A 22 -6.82 0.88 -3.85
C ALA A 22 -6.13 1.40 -5.12
N ILE A 23 -4.91 0.98 -5.43
CA ILE A 23 -4.22 1.34 -6.68
C ILE A 23 -4.98 0.78 -7.89
N ALA A 24 -5.43 -0.47 -7.82
CA ALA A 24 -6.20 -1.10 -8.89
C ALA A 24 -7.50 -0.33 -9.17
N ARG A 25 -8.14 0.21 -8.14
CA ARG A 25 -9.41 0.95 -8.24
C ARG A 25 -9.23 2.44 -8.52
N TYR A 26 -8.13 3.05 -8.07
CA TYR A 26 -7.91 4.49 -8.08
C TYR A 26 -6.55 4.87 -8.67
N LYS A 27 -6.58 5.69 -9.73
CA LYS A 27 -5.39 6.06 -10.51
C LYS A 27 -4.46 7.08 -9.83
N THR A 28 -4.86 7.71 -8.72
CA THR A 28 -4.09 8.79 -8.08
C THR A 28 -4.00 8.62 -6.57
N SER A 29 -2.85 9.01 -6.00
CA SER A 29 -2.60 8.97 -4.55
C SER A 29 -3.62 9.78 -3.74
N ARG A 30 -4.14 10.88 -4.30
CA ARG A 30 -5.21 11.68 -3.68
C ARG A 30 -6.53 10.89 -3.57
N LYS A 31 -6.91 10.15 -4.61
CA LYS A 31 -8.13 9.33 -4.59
C LYS A 31 -7.98 8.13 -3.65
N ILE A 32 -6.80 7.50 -3.65
CA ILE A 32 -6.46 6.43 -2.71
C ILE A 32 -6.55 6.92 -1.27
N ALA A 33 -5.98 8.10 -0.97
CA ALA A 33 -6.04 8.71 0.35
C ALA A 33 -7.46 8.98 0.81
N ALA A 34 -8.31 9.51 -0.07
CA ALA A 34 -9.73 9.71 0.23
C ALA A 34 -10.46 8.39 0.50
N ALA A 35 -10.21 7.35 -0.31
CA ALA A 35 -10.85 6.04 -0.15
C ALA A 35 -10.42 5.32 1.13
N LEU A 36 -9.13 5.38 1.46
CA LEU A 36 -8.56 4.80 2.67
C LEU A 36 -8.71 5.70 3.91
N LYS A 37 -9.32 6.88 3.77
CA LYS A 37 -9.52 7.87 4.84
C LYS A 37 -8.22 8.25 5.58
N VAL A 38 -7.14 8.42 4.82
CA VAL A 38 -5.83 8.83 5.34
C VAL A 38 -5.31 10.04 4.58
N ASN A 39 -4.24 10.67 5.08
CA ASN A 39 -3.58 11.76 4.37
C ASN A 39 -2.88 11.23 3.09
N GLN A 40 -2.85 12.07 2.05
CA GLN A 40 -2.11 11.81 0.82
C GLN A 40 -0.63 11.51 1.07
N THR A 41 0.02 12.21 1.99
CA THR A 41 1.44 11.99 2.34
C THR A 41 1.66 10.61 2.96
N THR A 42 0.71 10.11 3.76
CA THR A 42 0.72 8.76 4.34
C THR A 42 0.67 7.71 3.24
N VAL A 43 -0.19 7.89 2.24
CA VAL A 43 -0.27 6.97 1.09
C VAL A 43 1.05 6.99 0.32
N ILE A 44 1.59 8.15 -0.03
CA ILE A 44 2.85 8.25 -0.78
C ILE A 44 4.00 7.57 -0.04
N ARG A 45 4.12 7.80 1.28
CA ARG A 45 5.15 7.16 2.11
C ARG A 45 5.01 5.63 2.13
N LYS A 46 3.77 5.12 2.25
CA LYS A 46 3.52 3.67 2.29
C LYS A 46 3.70 3.02 0.93
N LEU A 47 3.28 3.67 -0.16
CA LEU A 47 3.56 3.21 -1.52
C LEU A 47 5.07 3.08 -1.75
N LYS A 48 5.85 4.09 -1.35
CA LYS A 48 7.32 4.02 -1.41
C LYS A 48 7.89 2.91 -0.54
N LYS A 49 7.40 2.75 0.70
CA LYS A 49 7.82 1.68 1.63
C LYS A 49 7.64 0.28 1.01
N TYR A 50 6.53 0.06 0.30
CA TYR A 50 6.18 -1.24 -0.26
C TYR A 50 6.54 -1.41 -1.74
N GLY A 51 7.24 -0.44 -2.35
CA GLY A 51 7.60 -0.48 -3.78
C GLY A 51 6.41 -0.44 -4.73
N LEU A 52 5.28 0.12 -4.29
CA LEU A 52 4.03 0.20 -5.05
C LEU A 52 3.93 1.52 -5.82
N SER A 53 3.32 1.49 -7.01
CA SER A 53 3.13 2.68 -7.86
C SER A 53 1.72 2.71 -8.43
N THR A 54 1.14 3.91 -8.55
CA THR A 54 -0.17 4.13 -9.18
C THR A 54 -0.10 4.18 -10.71
N LYS A 55 1.09 4.23 -11.29
CA LYS A 55 1.32 4.11 -12.74
C LYS A 55 1.72 2.66 -13.02
N GLY A 56 0.96 1.97 -13.89
CA GLY A 56 1.07 0.53 -14.12
C GLY A 56 2.50 0.05 -14.40
N LYS A 57 2.83 -1.12 -13.82
CA LYS A 57 4.14 -1.80 -13.71
C LYS A 57 5.27 -0.91 -13.15
N SER A 58 5.72 -1.27 -11.95
CA SER A 58 6.82 -0.65 -11.21
C SER A 58 8.07 -0.46 -12.08
N LEU A 59 8.60 0.77 -12.09
CA LEU A 59 9.91 1.17 -12.63
C LEU A 59 11.02 1.02 -11.58
N PHE A 60 10.75 0.34 -10.46
CA PHE A 60 11.68 0.20 -9.32
C PHE A 60 11.92 -1.27 -8.98
N ALA A 61 12.02 -2.11 -10.01
CA ALA A 61 12.63 -3.44 -9.89
C ALA A 61 14.07 -3.31 -10.39
N GLU A 62 14.96 -2.93 -9.49
CA GLU A 62 16.42 -3.14 -9.59
C GLU A 62 16.94 -3.44 -8.19
#